data_AF-A0AAU4CYJ6-F1
#
_entry.id   AF-A0AAU4CYJ6-F1
#
_cell.length_a   1.000
_cell.length_b   1.000
_cell.length_c   1.000
_cell.angle_alpha   90.00
_cell.angle_beta   90.00
_cell.angle_gamma   90.00
#
_symmetry.space_group_name_H-M   'P 1'
#
loop_
_entity.id
_entity.type
_entity.pdbx_description
1 polymer ?
#
loop_
_entity_poly.entity_id
_entity_poly.type
_entity_poly.pdbx_seq_one_letter_code
_entity_poly.pdbx_strand_id
1 'polypeptide(L)'
;MAKWIPKHEAPEPLEGPIVPTIIGGTILWLVLFVVQLPFYGWYEDHGHTWWVWTCLAGGGLGFIGIYYVRRRAAAIKRDAERKAATEADTDTDATDVTPVE
;
A
#
# COMPACT_ATOMS: atom_id res chain seq x y z
N MET A 1 45.00 19.01 2.20
CA MET A 1 43.89 18.05 2.02
C MET A 1 42.65 18.86 1.64
N ALA A 2 42.27 18.84 0.37
CA ALA A 2 41.13 19.63 -0.09
C ALA A 2 39.82 18.98 0.39
N LYS A 3 39.04 19.72 1.18
CA LYS A 3 37.71 19.35 1.68
C LYS A 3 36.75 19.23 0.49
N TRP A 4 36.24 18.03 0.23
CA TRP A 4 35.11 17.82 -0.67
C TRP A 4 33.87 18.47 -0.06
N ILE A 5 33.26 19.41 -0.78
CA ILE A 5 32.00 20.06 -0.40
C ILE A 5 30.96 19.54 -1.41
N PRO A 6 29.99 18.69 -0.99
CA PRO A 6 28.92 18.25 -1.86
C PRO A 6 28.11 19.47 -2.33
N LYS A 7 28.09 19.69 -3.64
CA LYS A 7 27.52 20.88 -4.30
C LYS A 7 26.04 20.69 -4.70
N HIS A 8 25.43 19.59 -4.26
CA HIS A 8 24.01 19.30 -4.49
C HIS A 8 23.29 19.31 -3.16
N GLU A 9 22.54 20.37 -2.92
CA GLU A 9 21.45 20.37 -1.96
C GLU A 9 20.49 19.25 -2.38
N ALA A 10 20.16 18.35 -1.46
CA ALA A 10 19.35 17.18 -1.79
C ALA A 10 18.04 17.66 -2.43
N PRO A 11 17.72 17.22 -3.66
CA PRO A 11 16.50 17.65 -4.33
C PRO A 11 15.31 17.39 -3.41
N GLU A 12 14.32 18.30 -3.42
CA GLU A 12 13.07 18.13 -2.66
C GLU A 12 12.58 16.69 -2.80
N PRO A 13 12.12 16.04 -1.71
CA PRO A 13 11.73 14.64 -1.74
C PRO A 13 10.85 14.40 -2.96
N LEU A 14 11.34 13.56 -3.88
CA LEU A 14 10.54 13.03 -4.96
C LEU A 14 9.43 12.21 -4.29
N GLU A 15 8.32 12.87 -3.97
CA GLU A 15 7.04 12.25 -3.65
C GLU A 15 6.44 11.68 -4.94
N GLY A 16 7.26 10.95 -5.70
CA GLY A 16 6.78 10.08 -6.76
C GLY A 16 5.82 9.07 -6.12
N PRO A 17 4.71 8.72 -6.78
CA PRO A 17 3.71 7.84 -6.21
C PRO A 17 4.28 6.40 -6.14
N ILE A 18 5.02 6.11 -5.08
CA ILE A 18 5.71 4.85 -4.80
C ILE A 18 4.68 3.76 -4.47
N VAL A 19 3.60 4.13 -3.77
CA VAL A 19 2.52 3.21 -3.38
C VAL A 19 1.86 2.54 -4.59
N PRO A 20 1.35 3.26 -5.62
CA PRO A 20 0.78 2.61 -6.79
C PRO A 20 1.80 1.83 -7.61
N THR A 21 3.09 2.21 -7.60
CA THR A 21 4.15 1.42 -8.26
C THR A 21 4.34 0.07 -7.57
N ILE A 22 4.42 0.05 -6.24
CA ILE A 22 4.52 -1.19 -5.45
C ILE A 22 3.28 -2.06 -5.64
N ILE A 23 2.09 -1.44 -5.67
CA ILE A 23 0.84 -2.15 -5.95
C ILE A 23 0.85 -2.73 -7.36
N GLY A 24 1.26 -1.96 -8.37
CA GLY A 24 1.35 -2.40 -9.77
C GLY A 24 2.31 -3.57 -9.94
N GLY A 25 3.51 -3.48 -9.38
CA GLY A 25 4.49 -4.57 -9.39
C GLY A 25 3.97 -5.83 -8.68
N THR A 26 3.27 -5.67 -7.55
CA THR A 26 2.65 -6.80 -6.85
C THR A 26 1.58 -7.48 -7.69
N ILE A 27 0.65 -6.72 -8.27
CA ILE A 27 -0.43 -7.26 -9.12
C ILE A 27 0.18 -7.99 -10.31
N LEU A 28 1.18 -7.39 -10.96
CA LEU A 28 1.89 -8.00 -12.08
C LEU A 28 2.46 -9.37 -11.71
N TRP A 29 3.22 -9.46 -10.60
CA TRP A 29 3.78 -10.74 -10.15
C TRP A 29 2.71 -11.79 -9.79
N LEU A 30 1.60 -11.36 -9.19
CA LEU A 30 0.48 -12.24 -8.84
C LEU A 30 -0.20 -12.80 -10.10
N VAL A 31 -0.47 -11.93 -11.08
CA VAL A 31 -1.05 -12.32 -12.37
C VAL A 31 -0.11 -13.27 -13.11
N LEU A 32 1.19 -12.96 -13.17
CA LEU A 32 2.21 -13.85 -13.75
C LEU A 32 2.23 -15.23 -13.05
N PHE A 33 2.11 -15.28 -11.73
CA PHE A 33 2.01 -16.56 -11.01
C PHE A 33 0.76 -17.35 -11.42
N VAL A 34 -0.41 -16.71 -11.44
CA VAL A 34 -1.69 -17.36 -11.79
C VAL A 34 -1.70 -17.89 -13.22
N VAL A 35 -1.20 -17.12 -14.18
CA VAL A 35 -1.12 -17.52 -15.59
C VAL A 35 -0.17 -18.71 -15.81
N GLN A 36 0.86 -18.87 -14.96
CA GLN A 36 1.82 -19.96 -15.09
C GLN A 36 1.34 -21.29 -14.47
N LEU A 37 0.42 -21.28 -13.51
CA LEU A 37 -0.12 -22.51 -12.89
C LEU A 37 -0.65 -23.56 -13.90
N PRO A 38 -1.43 -23.22 -14.95
CA PRO A 38 -1.84 -24.21 -15.95
C PRO A 38 -0.66 -24.79 -16.75
N PHE A 39 0.48 -24.09 -16.79
CA PHE A 39 1.70 -24.53 -17.47
C PHE A 39 2.74 -25.13 -16.52
N TYR A 40 2.41 -25.34 -15.24
CA TYR A 40 3.37 -25.79 -14.23
C TYR A 40 4.10 -27.07 -14.62
N GLY A 41 3.38 -28.06 -15.19
CA GLY A 41 3.99 -29.31 -15.66
C GLY A 41 5.06 -29.10 -16.72
N TRP A 42 4.86 -28.14 -17.64
CA TRP A 42 5.89 -27.79 -18.63
C TRP A 42 7.14 -27.18 -17.97
N TYR A 43 6.97 -26.31 -16.97
CA TYR A 43 8.10 -25.75 -16.22
C TYR A 43 8.83 -26.81 -15.39
N GLU A 44 8.12 -27.81 -14.87
CA GLU A 44 8.69 -28.96 -14.17
C GLU A 44 9.52 -29.82 -15.11
N ASP A 45 8.96 -30.17 -16.27
CA ASP A 45 9.62 -30.98 -17.30
C ASP A 45 10.90 -30.31 -17.84
N HIS A 46 10.95 -28.97 -17.89
CA HIS A 46 12.08 -28.19 -18.40
C HIS A 46 13.03 -27.69 -17.30
N GLY A 47 12.78 -28.02 -16.02
CA GLY A 47 13.62 -27.61 -14.89
C GLY A 47 13.59 -26.10 -14.60
N HIS A 48 12.54 -25.40 -15.03
CA HIS A 48 12.35 -23.95 -14.85
C HIS A 48 11.41 -23.61 -13.69
N THR A 49 11.11 -24.56 -12.80
CA THR A 49 10.27 -24.36 -11.60
C THR A 49 10.78 -23.25 -10.69
N TRP A 50 12.08 -22.94 -10.70
CA TRP A 50 12.66 -21.77 -10.01
C TRP A 50 11.93 -20.46 -10.38
N TRP A 51 11.55 -20.28 -11.65
CA TRP A 51 10.87 -19.08 -12.13
C TRP A 51 9.48 -18.93 -11.49
N VAL A 52 8.76 -20.04 -11.34
CA VAL A 52 7.46 -20.10 -10.67
C VAL A 52 7.60 -19.73 -9.19
N TRP A 53 8.62 -20.24 -8.50
CA TRP A 53 8.91 -19.89 -7.11
C TRP A 53 9.28 -18.41 -6.94
N THR A 54 9.96 -17.84 -7.93
CA THR A 54 10.27 -16.40 -7.94
C THR A 54 8.99 -15.57 -8.03
N CYS A 55 8.04 -15.97 -8.89
CA CYS A 55 6.73 -15.34 -8.98
C CYS A 55 5.91 -15.51 -7.70
N LEU A 56 5.95 -16.70 -7.10
CA LEU A 56 5.26 -16.97 -5.84
C LEU A 56 5.82 -16.12 -4.70
N ALA A 57 7.14 -15.98 -4.60
CA ALA A 57 7.79 -15.13 -3.61
C ALA A 57 7.43 -13.66 -3.82
N GLY A 58 7.53 -13.14 -5.05
CA GLY A 58 7.18 -11.75 -5.38
C GLY A 58 5.70 -11.43 -5.16
N GLY A 59 4.80 -12.30 -5.63
CA GLY A 59 3.35 -12.16 -5.45
C GLY A 59 2.93 -12.30 -3.99
N GLY A 60 3.52 -13.26 -3.26
CA GLY A 60 3.25 -13.49 -1.84
C GLY A 60 3.68 -12.33 -0.96
N LEU A 61 4.93 -11.85 -1.11
CA LEU A 61 5.42 -10.68 -0.36
C LEU A 61 4.60 -9.42 -0.69
N GLY A 62 4.27 -9.21 -1.97
CA GLY A 62 3.45 -8.08 -2.38
C GLY A 62 2.03 -8.14 -1.82
N PHE A 63 1.38 -9.31 -1.82
CA PHE A 63 0.04 -9.49 -1.25
C PHE A 63 0.01 -9.15 0.24
N ILE A 64 1.01 -9.61 0.99
CA ILE A 64 1.18 -9.30 2.42
C ILE A 64 1.38 -7.78 2.61
N GLY A 65 2.20 -7.14 1.77
CA GLY A 65 2.40 -5.69 1.79
C GLY A 65 1.12 -4.90 1.57
N ILE A 66 0.30 -5.27 0.57
CA ILE A 66 -1.00 -4.64 0.29
C ILE A 66 -1.95 -4.83 1.47
N TYR A 67 -2.05 -6.04 2.02
CA TYR A 67 -2.91 -6.32 3.17
C TYR A 67 -2.54 -5.44 4.38
N TYR A 68 -1.24 -5.28 4.64
CA TYR A 68 -0.75 -4.45 5.74
C TYR A 68 -1.13 -2.97 5.56
N VAL A 69 -0.91 -2.40 4.37
CA VAL A 69 -1.26 -1.00 4.07
C VAL A 69 -2.78 -0.78 4.10
N ARG A 70 -3.58 -1.71 3.56
CA ARG A 70 -5.05 -1.64 3.61
C ARG A 70 -5.57 -1.70 5.04
N ARG A 71 -5.00 -2.58 5.87
CA ARG A 71 -5.37 -2.68 7.28
C ARG A 71 -5.06 -1.39 8.04
N ARG A 72 -3.90 -0.77 7.76
CA ARG A 72 -3.53 0.52 8.34
C ARG A 72 -4.44 1.65 7.87
N ALA A 73 -4.73 1.73 6.57
CA ALA A 73 -5.64 2.74 6.01
C ALA A 73 -7.07 2.61 6.56
N ALA A 74 -7.55 1.37 6.73
CA ALA A 74 -8.84 1.09 7.33
C ALA A 74 -8.93 1.57 8.79
N ALA A 75 -7.87 1.37 9.59
CA ALA A 75 -7.82 1.85 10.97
C ALA A 75 -7.87 3.40 11.04
N ILE A 76 -7.06 4.08 10.23
CA ILE A 76 -7.04 5.55 10.18
C ILE A 76 -8.41 6.11 9.75
N LYS A 77 -9.06 5.48 8.77
CA LYS A 77 -10.39 5.89 8.32
C LYS A 77 -11.44 5.75 9.43
N ARG A 78 -11.37 4.69 10.23
CA ARG A 78 -12.29 4.49 11.37
C ARG A 78 -12.13 5.57 12.44
N ASP A 79 -10.90 5.96 12.75
CA ASP A 79 -10.65 7.04 13.72
C ASP A 79 -11.14 8.40 13.20
N ALA A 80 -10.93 8.68 11.91
CA ALA A 80 -11.44 9.89 11.27
C ALA A 80 -12.98 9.96 11.31
N GLU A 81 -13.66 8.85 11.01
CA GLU A 81 -15.12 8.76 11.11
C GLU A 81 -15.63 8.93 12.56
N ARG A 82 -14.92 8.38 13.56
CA ARG A 82 -15.26 8.54 14.98
C ARG A 82 -15.12 10.00 15.43
N LYS A 83 -14.09 10.69 14.95
CA LYS A 83 -13.85 12.10 15.27
C LYS A 83 -14.92 13.00 14.65
N ALA A 84 -15.30 12.74 13.40
CA ALA A 84 -16.39 13.43 12.72
C ALA A 84 -17.75 13.20 13.44
N ALA A 85 -18.00 11.99 13.95
CA ALA A 85 -19.20 11.70 14.72
C ALA A 85 -19.22 12.45 16.07
N THR A 86 -18.08 12.54 16.77
CA THR A 86 -17.97 13.33 18.00
C THR A 86 -18.17 14.82 17.73
N GLU A 87 -17.57 15.36 16.67
CA GLU A 87 -17.73 16.77 16.28
C GLU A 87 -19.19 17.10 15.93
N ALA A 88 -19.90 16.21 15.23
CA ALA A 88 -21.33 16.35 14.94
C ALA A 88 -22.23 16.26 16.20
N ASP A 89 -21.88 15.41 17.17
CA ASP A 89 -22.62 15.30 18.44
C ASP A 89 -22.48 16.58 19.27
N THR A 90 -21.28 17.16 19.34
CA THR A 90 -21.05 18.47 19.99
C THR A 90 -21.76 19.64 19.29
N ASP A 91 -21.90 19.63 17.97
CA ASP A 91 -22.62 20.68 17.22
C ASP A 91 -24.14 20.57 17.39
N THR A 92 -24.64 19.34 17.53
CA THR A 92 -26.05 19.06 17.82
C THR A 92 -26.43 19.48 19.25
N ASP A 93 -25.57 19.19 20.24
CA ASP A 93 -25.76 19.63 21.63
C ASP A 93 -25.71 21.18 21.77
N ALA A 94 -24.80 21.83 21.02
CA ALA A 94 -24.68 23.30 21.01
C ALA A 94 -25.87 24.02 20.34
N THR A 95 -26.58 23.36 19.42
CA THR A 95 -27.77 23.92 18.76
C THR A 95 -29.05 23.71 19.57
N ASP A 96 -29.13 22.64 20.37
CA ASP A 96 -30.25 22.36 21.29
C ASP A 96 -30.30 23.32 22.50
N VAL A 97 -29.15 23.84 22.96
CA VAL A 97 -29.06 24.78 24.09
C VAL A 97 -29.40 26.25 23.76
N THR A 98 -29.96 26.56 22.59
CA THR A 98 -30.55 27.89 22.35
C THR A 98 -32.00 27.90 22.85
N PRO A 99 -32.32 28.51 24.01
CA PRO A 99 -33.69 28.55 24.48
C PRO A 99 -34.50 29.44 23.54
N VAL A 100 -35.55 28.88 22.92
CA VAL A 100 -36.59 29.68 22.29
C VAL A 100 -37.40 30.32 23.42
N GLU A 101 -37.16 31.62 23.61
CA GLU A 101 -37.82 32.60 24.51
C GLU A 101 -38.49 32.12 25.80
#